data_AF-A0A4Y7T0A0-F1
#
_entry.id   AF-A0A4Y7T0A0-F1
#
_cell.length_a   1.000
_cell.length_b   1.000
_cell.length_c   1.000
_cell.angle_alpha   90.00
_cell.angle_beta   90.00
_cell.angle_gamma   90.00
#
_symmetry.space_group_name_H-M   'P 1'
#
loop_
_entity.id
_entity.type
_entity.pdbx_description
1 polymer ?
#
loop_
_entity_poly.entity_id
_entity_poly.type
_entity_poly.pdbx_seq_one_letter_code
_entity_poly.pdbx_strand_id
1 'polypeptide(L)'
;MPPSTVDPPSASIPELLPCVCEGSLPHLRELGARLPRNFTPSNAAGILEALFASLSTPTGFELGPNTSATTEQLAAPMEAFSSLTKVARWSIANPSTRPSILTFRVLSNSQGSYIFWALHALGLKGSATSDTSPTLQRMSRKHLEMFGIVASFFHALSQLPNNSFQELASREEVIDIALVLWVITYEGHPPPPPPAPPPIYPSGSRGREDDLDQEDEAMTIFAKVTEINTKDVVASIMDERVCGPEVFVERTIARMAPLADLKLIRRLSHFGPVTVEVTSMRHVVQTTQYIIEAEPLLHELFMQKDAFPTYIGVVATIAAKYDSRTMGLLMLRREPAEAIMRRWNGYIVAIVPMSSAIFEMSLSFPRSTVQNMTALIAGVLSRWQHTARRWRSVDTRG
;
A
#
# COMPACT_ATOMS: atom_id res chain seq x y z
N MET A 1 -8.87 -28.15 40.60
CA MET A 1 -9.01 -26.68 40.51
C MET A 1 -8.69 -26.30 39.08
N PRO A 2 -9.60 -25.64 38.34
CA PRO A 2 -9.21 -25.03 37.06
C PRO A 2 -8.25 -23.87 37.34
N PRO A 3 -7.30 -23.57 36.44
CA PRO A 3 -6.43 -22.42 36.59
C PRO A 3 -7.28 -21.15 36.57
N SER A 4 -7.16 -20.36 37.63
CA SER A 4 -7.75 -19.04 37.73
C SER A 4 -7.14 -18.16 36.64
N THR A 5 -7.91 -17.88 35.60
CA THR A 5 -7.66 -16.77 34.67
C THR A 5 -7.93 -15.48 35.43
N VAL A 6 -6.92 -15.00 36.14
CA VAL A 6 -6.89 -13.64 36.66
C VAL A 6 -6.78 -12.73 35.44
N ASP A 7 -7.86 -12.03 35.09
CA ASP A 7 -7.79 -10.90 34.17
C ASP A 7 -6.70 -9.95 34.70
N PRO A 8 -5.73 -9.53 33.87
CA PRO A 8 -4.71 -8.60 34.34
C PRO A 8 -5.41 -7.32 34.84
N PRO A 9 -5.01 -6.77 36.01
CA PRO A 9 -5.59 -5.54 36.52
C PRO A 9 -5.46 -4.45 35.45
N SER A 10 -6.52 -3.67 35.25
CA SER A 10 -6.57 -2.60 34.25
C SER A 10 -5.73 -1.40 34.68
N ALA A 11 -4.41 -1.59 34.75
CA ALA A 11 -3.43 -0.58 35.14
C ALA A 11 -3.64 0.73 34.36
N SER A 12 -3.56 1.87 35.02
CA SER A 12 -3.75 3.17 34.37
C SER A 12 -2.65 3.44 33.33
N ILE A 13 -2.84 4.37 32.38
CA ILE A 13 -1.79 4.68 31.38
C ILE A 13 -0.45 5.02 32.05
N PRO A 14 -0.39 5.89 33.08
CA PRO A 14 0.86 6.14 33.80
C PRO A 14 1.52 4.90 34.40
N GLU A 15 0.75 3.90 34.82
CA GLU A 15 1.28 2.64 35.37
C GLU A 15 1.80 1.70 34.25
N LEU A 16 1.23 1.79 33.05
CA LEU A 16 1.67 1.00 31.90
C LEU A 16 3.02 1.49 31.35
N LEU A 17 3.27 2.81 31.35
CA LEU A 17 4.42 3.39 30.65
C LEU A 17 5.78 2.85 31.13
N PRO A 18 6.10 2.77 32.45
CA PRO A 18 7.36 2.23 32.91
C PRO A 18 7.57 0.77 32.46
N CYS A 19 6.53 -0.06 32.57
CA CYS A 19 6.59 -1.46 32.16
C CYS A 19 6.87 -1.61 30.65
N VAL A 20 6.32 -0.73 29.83
CA VAL A 20 6.59 -0.71 28.39
C VAL A 20 8.02 -0.26 28.11
N CYS A 21 8.52 0.78 28.80
CA CYS A 21 9.91 1.21 28.69
C CYS A 21 10.91 0.12 29.10
N GLU A 22 10.53 -0.75 30.04
CA GLU A 22 11.30 -1.93 30.46
C GLU A 22 11.21 -3.12 29.47
N GLY A 23 10.49 -2.96 28.35
CA GLY A 23 10.41 -3.96 27.29
C GLY A 23 9.27 -4.97 27.42
N SER A 24 8.29 -4.73 28.29
CA SER A 24 7.20 -5.69 28.50
C SER A 24 6.18 -5.70 27.35
N LEU A 25 6.25 -6.71 26.49
CA LEU A 25 5.32 -6.91 25.37
C LEU A 25 3.82 -6.96 25.75
N PRO A 26 3.39 -7.62 26.84
CA PRO A 26 1.98 -7.59 27.25
C PRO A 26 1.46 -6.17 27.55
N HIS A 27 2.25 -5.37 28.27
CA HIS A 27 1.91 -3.98 28.57
C HIS A 27 1.94 -3.10 27.32
N LEU A 28 2.82 -3.37 26.35
CA LEU A 28 2.86 -2.66 25.07
C LEU A 28 1.59 -2.90 24.24
N ARG A 29 1.12 -4.16 24.19
CA ARG A 29 -0.17 -4.51 23.56
C ARG A 29 -1.35 -3.81 24.23
N GLU A 30 -1.37 -3.81 25.56
CA GLU A 30 -2.41 -3.14 26.33
C GLU A 30 -2.41 -1.62 26.11
N LEU A 31 -1.23 -1.00 26.08
CA LEU A 31 -1.06 0.41 25.74
C LEU A 31 -1.62 0.68 24.34
N GLY A 32 -1.24 -0.13 23.35
CA GLY A 32 -1.68 -0.04 21.96
C GLY A 32 -3.20 -0.18 21.77
N ALA A 33 -3.87 -1.00 22.61
CA ALA A 33 -5.32 -1.15 22.61
C ALA A 33 -6.04 0.12 23.13
N ARG A 34 -5.41 0.87 24.04
CA ARG A 34 -6.00 2.05 24.70
C ARG A 34 -5.73 3.37 23.98
N LEU A 35 -4.76 3.42 23.07
CA LEU A 35 -4.38 4.64 22.34
C LEU A 35 -5.54 5.48 21.79
N PRO A 36 -6.58 4.92 21.13
CA PRO A 36 -7.64 5.73 20.53
C PRO A 36 -8.41 6.62 21.53
N ARG A 37 -8.42 6.25 22.81
CA ARG A 37 -9.14 6.98 23.88
C ARG A 37 -8.22 7.76 24.82
N ASN A 38 -6.91 7.47 24.79
CA ASN A 38 -5.98 7.88 25.83
C ASN A 38 -4.79 8.71 25.32
N PHE A 39 -4.69 8.95 24.01
CA PHE A 39 -3.68 9.84 23.45
C PHE A 39 -4.07 11.32 23.64
N THR A 40 -3.79 11.84 24.82
CA THR A 40 -4.12 13.21 25.26
C THR A 40 -2.86 14.07 25.45
N PRO A 41 -2.98 15.41 25.54
CA PRO A 41 -1.84 16.29 25.83
C PRO A 41 -1.05 15.94 27.10
N SER A 42 -1.70 15.36 28.12
CA SER A 42 -1.04 14.97 29.38
C SER A 42 -0.18 13.71 29.25
N ASN A 43 -0.54 12.79 28.34
CA ASN A 43 0.08 11.46 28.25
C ASN A 43 0.89 11.27 26.96
N ALA A 44 0.70 12.13 25.95
CA ALA A 44 1.28 11.96 24.62
C ALA A 44 2.80 11.78 24.63
N ALA A 45 3.52 12.57 25.45
CA ALA A 45 4.98 12.49 25.55
C ALA A 45 5.43 11.13 26.09
N GLY A 46 4.88 10.69 27.23
CA GLY A 46 5.25 9.39 27.82
C GLY A 46 4.82 8.20 26.95
N ILE A 47 3.68 8.29 26.26
CA ILE A 47 3.25 7.28 25.29
C ILE A 47 4.27 7.17 24.15
N LEU A 48 4.65 8.29 23.54
CA LEU A 48 5.62 8.28 22.44
C LEU A 48 6.97 7.74 22.92
N GLU A 49 7.47 8.20 24.07
CA GLU A 49 8.70 7.71 24.67
C GLU A 49 8.68 6.19 24.87
N ALA A 50 7.61 5.63 25.44
CA ALA A 50 7.47 4.19 25.64
C ALA A 50 7.43 3.38 24.33
N LEU A 51 6.74 3.90 23.31
CA LEU A 51 6.69 3.27 21.99
C LEU A 51 8.07 3.28 21.31
N PHE A 52 8.82 4.38 21.42
CA PHE A 52 10.17 4.48 20.85
C PHE A 52 11.21 3.71 21.66
N ALA A 53 11.04 3.56 22.96
CA ALA A 53 11.85 2.64 23.77
C ALA A 53 11.76 1.20 23.24
N SER A 54 10.57 0.78 22.81
CA SER A 54 10.33 -0.53 22.17
C SER A 54 10.93 -0.65 20.75
N LEU A 55 11.41 0.46 20.17
CA LEU A 55 12.14 0.52 18.90
C LEU A 55 13.63 0.76 19.08
N SER A 56 14.13 0.75 20.32
CA SER A 56 15.56 0.89 20.58
C SER A 56 16.33 -0.19 19.82
N THR A 57 17.33 0.23 19.06
CA THR A 57 18.19 -0.68 18.30
C THR A 57 19.17 -1.37 19.26
N PRO A 58 19.40 -2.68 19.16
CA PRO A 58 20.36 -3.37 20.01
C PRO A 58 21.75 -2.72 19.91
N THR A 59 22.37 -2.40 21.04
CA THR A 59 23.73 -1.86 21.07
C THR A 59 24.74 -3.00 21.04
N GLY A 60 25.23 -3.40 19.85
CA GLY A 60 26.30 -4.40 19.69
C GLY A 60 26.18 -5.30 18.46
N PHE A 61 26.94 -6.41 18.44
CA PHE A 61 26.99 -7.40 17.35
C PHE A 61 25.73 -8.31 17.24
N GLU A 62 24.71 -8.13 18.08
CA GLU A 62 23.59 -9.08 18.22
C GLU A 62 22.65 -9.13 17.00
N LEU A 63 22.54 -8.02 16.27
CA LEU A 63 21.82 -7.92 15.00
C LEU A 63 22.67 -7.09 14.05
N GLY A 64 23.76 -7.67 13.56
CA GLY A 64 24.52 -7.07 12.48
C GLY A 64 23.68 -6.97 11.19
N PRO A 65 24.08 -6.15 10.21
CA PRO A 65 23.33 -5.87 8.97
C PRO A 65 23.00 -7.11 8.13
N ASN A 66 23.66 -8.24 8.40
CA ASN A 66 23.49 -9.52 7.70
C ASN A 66 22.71 -10.56 8.50
N THR A 67 22.18 -10.22 9.68
CA THR A 67 21.51 -11.16 10.58
C THR A 67 19.99 -10.97 10.49
N SER A 68 19.27 -12.03 10.14
CA SER A 68 17.80 -11.99 10.15
C SER A 68 17.29 -11.96 11.60
N ALA A 69 16.35 -11.05 11.88
CA ALA A 69 15.71 -11.00 13.17
C ALA A 69 14.74 -12.18 13.34
N THR A 70 14.73 -12.77 14.54
CA THR A 70 13.75 -13.80 14.90
C THR A 70 12.36 -13.19 15.06
N THR A 71 11.31 -14.00 14.94
CA THR A 71 9.92 -13.55 15.19
C THR A 71 9.75 -13.00 16.62
N GLU A 72 10.49 -13.53 17.59
CA GLU A 72 10.47 -13.04 18.98
C GLU A 72 11.10 -11.65 19.10
N GLN A 73 12.24 -11.41 18.44
CA GLN A 73 12.89 -10.10 18.39
C GLN A 73 12.03 -9.05 17.66
N LEU A 74 11.25 -9.48 16.66
CA LEU A 74 10.34 -8.58 15.92
C LEU A 74 9.03 -8.29 16.65
N ALA A 75 8.68 -9.04 17.71
CA ALA A 75 7.37 -8.94 18.34
C ALA A 75 7.09 -7.56 18.95
N ALA A 76 8.03 -6.99 19.70
CA ALA A 76 7.88 -5.67 20.29
C ALA A 76 7.93 -4.53 19.24
N PRO A 77 8.88 -4.52 18.29
CA PRO A 77 8.89 -3.54 17.20
C PRO A 77 7.62 -3.54 16.35
N MET A 78 7.06 -4.71 16.01
CA MET A 78 5.83 -4.78 15.21
C MET A 78 4.60 -4.29 15.99
N GLU A 79 4.53 -4.52 17.30
CA GLU A 79 3.49 -3.94 18.15
C GLU A 79 3.65 -2.41 18.28
N ALA A 80 4.90 -1.93 18.39
CA ALA A 80 5.21 -0.51 18.39
C ALA A 80 4.82 0.16 17.06
N PHE A 81 5.10 -0.46 15.90
CA PHE A 81 4.64 0.03 14.58
C PHE A 81 3.11 0.10 14.50
N SER A 82 2.43 -0.95 14.95
CA SER A 82 0.96 -0.99 14.98
C SER A 82 0.38 0.13 15.85
N SER A 83 1.02 0.40 16.99
CA SER A 83 0.64 1.47 17.92
C SER A 83 0.96 2.86 17.36
N LEU A 84 2.15 3.07 16.80
CA LEU A 84 2.55 4.33 16.17
C LEU A 84 1.69 4.65 14.94
N THR A 85 1.25 3.64 14.18
CA THR A 85 0.27 3.81 13.09
C THR A 85 -1.03 4.43 13.61
N LYS A 86 -1.55 3.95 14.75
CA LYS A 86 -2.75 4.51 15.38
C LYS A 86 -2.52 5.96 15.82
N VAL A 87 -1.35 6.24 16.40
CA VAL A 87 -0.96 7.60 16.81
C VAL A 87 -0.87 8.53 15.60
N ALA A 88 -0.21 8.11 14.52
CA ALA A 88 -0.08 8.89 13.29
C ALA A 88 -1.45 9.20 12.67
N ARG A 89 -2.33 8.20 12.56
CA ARG A 89 -3.72 8.38 12.07
C ARG A 89 -4.52 9.33 12.96
N TRP A 90 -4.39 9.22 14.28
CA TRP A 90 -5.00 10.17 15.21
C TRP A 90 -4.46 11.59 14.98
N SER A 91 -3.15 11.75 14.78
CA SER A 91 -2.53 13.06 14.56
C SER A 91 -2.93 13.70 13.23
N ILE A 92 -3.13 12.91 12.18
CA ILE A 92 -3.68 13.35 10.89
C ILE A 92 -5.10 13.91 11.07
N ALA A 93 -5.93 13.23 11.86
CA ALA A 93 -7.28 13.70 12.17
C ALA A 93 -7.31 14.93 13.10
N ASN A 94 -6.20 15.25 13.77
CA ASN A 94 -6.10 16.31 14.78
C ASN A 94 -4.85 17.20 14.58
N PRO A 95 -4.63 17.79 13.40
CA PRO A 95 -3.32 18.33 13.00
C PRO A 95 -2.83 19.51 13.85
N SER A 96 -3.74 20.34 14.36
CA SER A 96 -3.39 21.56 15.11
C SER A 96 -3.22 21.35 16.63
N THR A 97 -3.20 20.10 17.09
CA THR A 97 -3.09 19.80 18.52
C THR A 97 -1.64 19.67 18.96
N ARG A 98 -1.35 20.01 20.23
CA ARG A 98 -0.01 19.83 20.82
C ARG A 98 0.52 18.39 20.70
N PRO A 99 -0.28 17.33 20.93
CA PRO A 99 0.14 15.95 20.69
C PRO A 99 0.57 15.70 19.24
N SER A 100 -0.14 16.22 18.24
CA SER A 100 0.24 16.03 16.82
C SER A 100 1.57 16.67 16.48
N ILE A 101 1.80 17.91 16.94
CA ILE A 101 3.08 18.59 16.75
C ILE A 101 4.22 17.79 17.39
N LEU A 102 3.98 17.22 18.58
CA LEU A 102 4.95 16.37 19.27
C LEU A 102 5.20 15.07 18.49
N THR A 103 4.15 14.37 18.07
CA THR A 103 4.22 13.16 17.24
C THR A 103 5.08 13.39 16.01
N PHE A 104 4.84 14.47 15.26
CA PHE A 104 5.62 14.78 14.07
C PHE A 104 7.10 14.97 14.40
N ARG A 105 7.43 15.73 15.45
CA ARG A 105 8.81 15.94 15.87
C ARG A 105 9.51 14.63 16.26
N VAL A 106 8.85 13.80 17.06
CA VAL A 106 9.46 12.54 17.54
C VAL A 106 9.66 11.55 16.40
N LEU A 107 8.69 11.42 15.49
CA LEU A 107 8.83 10.58 14.29
C LEU A 107 9.97 11.07 13.38
N SER A 108 10.11 12.39 13.18
CA SER A 108 11.21 12.94 12.38
C SER A 108 12.58 12.74 13.03
N ASN A 109 12.68 12.73 14.36
CA ASN A 109 13.96 12.54 15.06
C ASN A 109 14.36 11.07 15.21
N SER A 110 13.42 10.14 15.00
CA SER A 110 13.62 8.71 15.32
C SER A 110 13.62 7.82 14.07
N GLN A 111 13.95 8.38 12.90
CA GLN A 111 13.86 7.67 11.62
C GLN A 111 14.73 6.42 11.58
N GLY A 112 15.95 6.51 12.09
CA GLY A 112 16.89 5.39 12.10
C GLY A 112 16.32 4.14 12.79
N SER A 113 15.62 4.31 13.92
CA SER A 113 15.08 3.20 14.70
C SER A 113 13.98 2.43 13.96
N TYR A 114 13.01 3.13 13.37
CA TYR A 114 11.94 2.43 12.66
C TYR A 114 12.36 1.95 11.26
N ILE A 115 13.32 2.62 10.59
CA ILE A 115 13.87 2.10 9.33
C ILE A 115 14.60 0.78 9.59
N PHE A 116 15.45 0.74 10.62
CA PHE A 116 16.16 -0.47 11.03
C PHE A 116 15.21 -1.66 11.22
N TRP A 117 14.17 -1.50 12.05
CA TRP A 117 13.23 -2.59 12.31
C TRP A 117 12.37 -2.96 11.10
N ALA A 118 12.06 -2.02 10.22
CA ALA A 118 11.34 -2.31 8.98
C ALA A 118 12.17 -3.16 8.01
N LEU A 119 13.45 -2.84 7.84
CA LEU A 119 14.38 -3.66 7.04
C LEU A 119 14.44 -5.09 7.56
N HIS A 120 14.64 -5.27 8.87
CA HIS A 120 14.69 -6.60 9.49
C HIS A 120 13.36 -7.36 9.39
N ALA A 121 12.22 -6.67 9.55
CA ALA A 121 10.90 -7.28 9.41
C ALA A 121 10.61 -7.77 7.99
N LEU A 122 11.14 -7.05 7.00
CA LEU A 122 11.03 -7.40 5.58
C LEU A 122 12.14 -8.36 5.10
N GLY A 123 13.08 -8.73 5.97
CA GLY A 123 14.19 -9.62 5.63
C GLY A 123 15.26 -8.97 4.74
N LEU A 124 15.28 -7.63 4.65
CA LEU A 124 16.30 -6.89 3.93
C LEU A 124 17.62 -6.85 4.73
N LYS A 125 18.73 -7.16 4.07
CA LYS A 125 20.07 -6.99 4.65
C LYS A 125 20.48 -5.53 4.49
N GLY A 126 20.97 -4.91 5.56
CA GLY A 126 21.20 -3.47 5.64
C GLY A 126 22.41 -2.91 4.86
N SER A 127 22.80 -3.49 3.71
CA SER A 127 23.86 -2.91 2.88
C SER A 127 23.88 -3.49 1.46
N ALA A 128 23.99 -2.59 0.47
CA ALA A 128 24.21 -2.87 -0.96
C ALA A 128 25.50 -3.64 -1.29
N THR A 129 26.32 -4.01 -0.30
CA THR A 129 27.62 -4.69 -0.48
C THR A 129 27.57 -6.19 -0.18
N SER A 130 26.41 -6.75 0.17
CA SER A 130 26.27 -8.17 0.42
C SER A 130 26.09 -8.93 -0.91
N ASP A 131 27.10 -9.71 -1.32
CA ASP A 131 27.13 -10.61 -2.49
C ASP A 131 26.00 -11.67 -2.54
N THR A 132 25.09 -11.67 -1.56
CA THR A 132 23.87 -12.46 -1.65
C THR A 132 22.81 -11.66 -2.36
N SER A 133 22.57 -12.00 -3.63
CA SER A 133 21.33 -11.67 -4.35
C SER A 133 20.17 -11.81 -3.36
N PRO A 134 19.39 -10.74 -3.10
CA PRO A 134 18.20 -10.82 -2.27
C PRO A 134 17.28 -11.84 -2.92
N THR A 135 17.36 -13.08 -2.44
CA THR A 135 16.43 -14.12 -2.87
C THR A 135 15.11 -13.61 -2.34
N LEU A 136 14.23 -13.13 -3.22
CA LEU A 136 12.85 -12.80 -2.92
C LEU A 136 12.21 -14.05 -2.33
N GLN A 137 12.41 -14.26 -1.04
CA GLN A 137 11.89 -15.40 -0.32
C GLN A 137 10.39 -15.24 -0.34
N ARG A 138 9.71 -16.31 -0.77
CA ARG A 138 8.28 -16.36 -0.66
C ARG A 138 7.91 -16.22 0.81
N MET A 139 7.09 -15.22 1.13
CA MET A 139 6.74 -14.94 2.51
C MET A 139 5.83 -16.04 3.07
N SER A 140 6.11 -16.47 4.30
CA SER A 140 5.17 -17.30 5.07
C SER A 140 4.03 -16.44 5.65
N ARG A 141 2.95 -17.06 6.14
CA ARG A 141 1.77 -16.33 6.65
C ARG A 141 2.12 -15.31 7.74
N LYS A 142 3.04 -15.65 8.63
CA LYS A 142 3.53 -14.74 9.68
C LYS A 142 4.30 -13.54 9.10
N HIS A 143 5.03 -13.72 8.00
CA HIS A 143 5.70 -12.62 7.31
C HIS A 143 4.72 -11.68 6.61
N LEU A 144 3.56 -12.19 6.17
CA LEU A 144 2.51 -11.35 5.58
C LEU A 144 1.88 -10.39 6.59
N GLU A 145 1.75 -10.80 7.87
CA GLU A 145 1.30 -9.92 8.94
C GLU A 145 2.31 -8.80 9.20
N MET A 146 3.61 -9.13 9.27
CA MET A 146 4.68 -8.12 9.43
C MET A 146 4.74 -7.16 8.24
N PHE A 147 4.61 -7.68 7.01
CA PHE A 147 4.47 -6.88 5.80
C PHE A 147 3.33 -5.86 5.90
N GLY A 148 2.15 -6.32 6.33
CA GLY A 148 0.98 -5.45 6.50
C GLY A 148 1.22 -4.35 7.54
N ILE A 149 1.85 -4.67 8.66
CA ILE A 149 2.18 -3.70 9.72
C ILE A 149 3.16 -2.63 9.21
N VAL A 150 4.21 -3.04 8.49
CA VAL A 150 5.19 -2.12 7.91
C VAL A 150 4.53 -1.21 6.88
N ALA A 151 3.73 -1.77 5.97
CA ALA A 151 2.99 -0.99 4.97
C ALA A 151 2.01 0.00 5.63
N SER A 152 1.24 -0.43 6.63
CA SER A 152 0.35 0.46 7.38
C SER A 152 1.08 1.63 8.04
N PHE A 153 2.24 1.36 8.63
CA PHE A 153 3.02 2.39 9.31
C PHE A 153 3.58 3.42 8.34
N PHE A 154 4.28 2.99 7.28
CA PHE A 154 4.85 3.91 6.28
C PHE A 154 3.78 4.66 5.49
N HIS A 155 2.62 4.03 5.24
CA HIS A 155 1.50 4.71 4.62
C HIS A 155 0.98 5.82 5.54
N ALA A 156 0.81 5.56 6.84
CA ALA A 156 0.42 6.59 7.80
C ALA A 156 1.45 7.74 7.88
N LEU A 157 2.75 7.44 7.83
CA LEU A 157 3.79 8.47 7.75
C LEU A 157 3.65 9.35 6.49
N SER A 158 3.33 8.74 5.35
CA SER A 158 3.16 9.44 4.06
C SER A 158 1.97 10.39 4.00
N GLN A 159 1.07 10.31 4.97
CA GLN A 159 -0.13 11.14 5.07
C GLN A 159 0.02 12.26 6.12
N LEU A 160 1.17 12.33 6.82
CA LEU A 160 1.42 13.41 7.76
C LEU A 160 1.62 14.72 6.99
N PRO A 161 1.06 15.86 7.46
CA PRO A 161 0.99 17.12 6.72
C PRO A 161 2.34 17.86 6.54
N ASN A 162 3.47 17.25 6.88
CA ASN A 162 4.79 17.86 6.81
C ASN A 162 5.66 17.26 5.69
N ASN A 163 6.58 18.05 5.14
CA ASN A 163 7.58 17.60 4.16
C ASN A 163 8.52 16.49 4.68
N SER A 164 8.38 16.06 5.93
CA SER A 164 9.19 15.00 6.54
C SER A 164 9.12 13.67 5.78
N PHE A 165 8.00 13.38 5.10
CA PHE A 165 7.97 12.19 4.25
C PHE A 165 8.80 12.34 2.97
N GLN A 166 8.96 13.55 2.42
CA GLN A 166 9.83 13.76 1.26
C GLN A 166 11.28 13.47 1.61
N GLU A 167 11.76 13.99 2.74
CA GLU A 167 13.10 13.69 3.26
C GLU A 167 13.28 12.19 3.53
N LEU A 168 12.28 11.56 4.14
CA LEU A 168 12.29 10.12 4.40
C LEU A 168 12.34 9.31 3.08
N ALA A 169 11.55 9.69 2.08
CA ALA A 169 11.46 9.02 0.77
C ALA A 169 12.74 9.16 -0.06
N SER A 170 13.60 10.14 0.23
CA SER A 170 14.92 10.27 -0.39
C SER A 170 15.97 9.34 0.20
N ARG A 171 15.69 8.63 1.30
CA ARG A 171 16.63 7.69 1.90
C ARG A 171 16.68 6.37 1.14
N GLU A 172 17.88 5.88 0.89
CA GLU A 172 18.11 4.61 0.19
C GLU A 172 17.39 3.43 0.85
N GLU A 173 17.38 3.37 2.19
CA GLU A 173 16.75 2.26 2.91
C GLU A 173 15.22 2.29 2.77
N VAL A 174 14.64 3.48 2.63
CA VAL A 174 13.18 3.66 2.45
C VAL A 174 12.78 3.31 1.02
N ILE A 175 13.64 3.60 0.04
CA ILE A 175 13.49 3.11 -1.34
C ILE A 175 13.48 1.58 -1.34
N ASP A 176 14.40 0.93 -0.62
CA ASP A 176 14.48 -0.53 -0.58
C ASP A 176 13.27 -1.16 0.14
N ILE A 177 12.83 -0.56 1.24
CA ILE A 177 11.58 -0.95 1.92
C ILE A 177 10.40 -0.86 0.94
N ALA A 178 10.24 0.28 0.26
CA ALA A 178 9.15 0.50 -0.68
C ALA A 178 9.22 -0.50 -1.86
N LEU A 179 10.41 -0.77 -2.37
CA LEU A 179 10.64 -1.71 -3.47
C LEU A 179 10.30 -3.14 -3.05
N VAL A 180 10.70 -3.60 -1.86
CA VAL A 180 10.25 -4.91 -1.32
C VAL A 180 8.74 -4.97 -1.18
N LEU A 181 8.14 -3.91 -0.61
CA LEU A 181 6.68 -3.83 -0.49
C LEU A 181 5.99 -3.96 -1.86
N TRP A 182 6.67 -3.53 -2.93
CA TRP A 182 6.20 -3.62 -4.31
C TRP A 182 6.46 -4.98 -4.99
N VAL A 183 7.57 -5.68 -4.76
CA VAL A 183 7.90 -6.87 -5.57
C VAL A 183 7.67 -8.22 -4.89
N ILE A 184 7.41 -8.24 -3.57
CA ILE A 184 7.32 -9.49 -2.82
C ILE A 184 6.13 -10.38 -3.20
N THR A 185 6.23 -11.69 -2.96
CA THR A 185 5.16 -12.66 -3.21
C THR A 185 4.91 -13.60 -2.03
N TYR A 186 3.74 -14.23 -1.98
CA TYR A 186 3.24 -15.02 -0.85
C TYR A 186 2.87 -16.46 -1.22
N GLU A 187 3.24 -17.43 -0.37
CA GLU A 187 2.84 -18.84 -0.48
C GLU A 187 1.49 -19.09 0.20
N GLY A 188 0.39 -19.03 -0.56
CA GLY A 188 -0.91 -19.43 -0.01
C GLY A 188 -2.12 -19.43 -0.92
N HIS A 189 -1.96 -19.13 -2.21
CA HIS A 189 -2.98 -19.44 -3.22
C HIS A 189 -2.60 -20.73 -3.97
N PRO A 190 -3.57 -21.58 -4.37
CA PRO A 190 -3.28 -22.71 -5.26
C PRO A 190 -2.47 -22.20 -6.44
N PRO A 191 -1.44 -22.93 -6.89
CA PRO A 191 -0.37 -22.35 -7.71
C PRO A 191 -0.99 -21.66 -8.93
N PRO A 192 -1.02 -20.32 -8.99
CA PRO A 192 -1.27 -19.68 -10.26
C PRO A 192 -0.10 -20.08 -11.17
N PRO A 193 -0.31 -20.21 -12.49
CA PRO A 193 0.82 -20.31 -13.41
C PRO A 193 1.78 -19.14 -13.11
N PRO A 194 3.09 -19.40 -13.01
CA PRO A 194 4.05 -18.34 -12.75
C PRO A 194 3.96 -17.25 -13.83
N PRO A 195 4.19 -15.98 -13.45
CA PRO A 195 4.61 -15.50 -12.12
C PRO A 195 3.43 -15.26 -11.15
N ALA A 196 3.59 -15.69 -9.88
CA ALA A 196 2.63 -15.37 -8.82
C ALA A 196 2.53 -13.83 -8.61
N PRO A 197 1.31 -13.26 -8.51
CA PRO A 197 1.18 -11.82 -8.30
C PRO A 197 1.65 -11.42 -6.89
N PRO A 198 2.22 -10.22 -6.72
CA PRO A 198 2.40 -9.64 -5.39
C PRO A 198 1.09 -9.58 -4.61
N PRO A 199 1.14 -9.67 -3.26
CA PRO A 199 -0.08 -9.62 -2.46
C PRO A 199 -0.77 -8.26 -2.64
N ILE A 200 -2.08 -8.30 -2.89
CA ILE A 200 -2.97 -7.15 -2.80
C ILE A 200 -3.88 -7.41 -1.60
N TYR A 201 -3.98 -6.45 -0.67
CA TYR A 201 -4.63 -6.65 0.63
C TYR A 201 -4.02 -7.81 1.46
N PRO A 202 -2.74 -7.72 1.86
CA PRO A 202 -2.09 -8.76 2.68
C PRO A 202 -2.88 -9.13 3.95
N SER A 203 -3.58 -8.17 4.54
CA SER A 203 -4.42 -8.36 5.75
C SER A 203 -5.81 -8.95 5.45
N GLY A 204 -6.14 -9.24 4.18
CA GLY A 204 -7.41 -9.82 3.76
C GLY A 204 -8.63 -8.92 3.96
N SER A 205 -8.42 -7.67 4.38
CA SER A 205 -9.45 -6.66 4.57
C SER A 205 -9.11 -5.43 3.73
N ARG A 206 -10.04 -5.00 2.87
CA ARG A 206 -10.33 -3.57 2.77
C ARG A 206 -10.73 -3.21 4.21
N GLY A 207 -10.12 -2.21 4.84
CA GLY A 207 -10.54 -1.76 6.17
C GLY A 207 -12.03 -1.36 6.23
N ARG A 208 -12.43 -0.60 7.24
CA ARG A 208 -13.86 -0.36 7.54
C ARG A 208 -14.64 0.17 6.30
N GLU A 209 -15.86 -0.34 6.12
CA GLU A 209 -16.78 -0.04 5.00
C GLU A 209 -17.04 1.45 4.76
N ASP A 210 -16.87 2.29 5.79
CA ASP A 210 -17.16 3.72 5.73
C ASP A 210 -16.05 4.57 5.07
N ASP A 211 -14.83 4.04 4.93
CA ASP A 211 -13.74 4.74 4.25
C ASP A 211 -13.72 4.37 2.77
N LEU A 212 -14.48 5.10 1.97
CA LEU A 212 -14.52 4.96 0.51
C LEU A 212 -13.17 5.24 -0.18
N ASP A 213 -12.14 5.68 0.55
CA ASP A 213 -10.82 6.09 0.02
C ASP A 213 -9.66 5.19 0.48
N GLN A 214 -9.91 3.98 1.00
CA GLN A 214 -8.82 3.13 1.47
C GLN A 214 -8.00 2.53 0.34
N GLU A 215 -6.79 3.03 0.13
CA GLU A 215 -5.84 2.54 -0.88
C GLU A 215 -5.10 1.27 -0.41
N ASP A 216 -4.51 0.51 -1.34
CA ASP A 216 -3.54 -0.52 -0.97
C ASP A 216 -2.26 0.16 -0.48
N GLU A 217 -2.02 0.06 0.84
CA GLU A 217 -0.98 0.83 1.53
C GLU A 217 0.42 0.60 0.95
N ALA A 218 0.74 -0.65 0.57
CA ALA A 218 2.01 -0.99 -0.05
C ALA A 218 2.17 -0.36 -1.44
N MET A 219 1.11 -0.38 -2.25
CA MET A 219 1.12 0.30 -3.55
C MET A 219 1.26 1.81 -3.42
N THR A 220 0.52 2.42 -2.50
CA THR A 220 0.57 3.88 -2.28
C THR A 220 1.96 4.33 -1.85
N ILE A 221 2.63 3.59 -0.95
CA ILE A 221 4.00 3.94 -0.52
C ILE A 221 4.96 3.95 -1.71
N PHE A 222 5.00 2.87 -2.50
CA PHE A 222 5.94 2.79 -3.61
C PHE A 222 5.66 3.84 -4.68
N ALA A 223 4.39 4.08 -4.99
CA ALA A 223 4.01 5.14 -5.94
C ALA A 223 4.47 6.52 -5.46
N LYS A 224 4.25 6.87 -4.19
CA LYS A 224 4.72 8.14 -3.62
C LYS A 224 6.24 8.26 -3.61
N VAL A 225 6.96 7.21 -3.22
CA VAL A 225 8.44 7.20 -3.24
C VAL A 225 8.96 7.38 -4.67
N THR A 226 8.35 6.70 -5.65
CA THR A 226 8.71 6.84 -7.07
C THR A 226 8.42 8.24 -7.60
N GLU A 227 7.29 8.85 -7.23
CA GLU A 227 6.95 10.22 -7.62
C GLU A 227 7.94 11.24 -7.06
N ILE A 228 8.37 11.07 -5.80
CA ILE A 228 9.31 11.97 -5.13
C ILE A 228 10.74 11.77 -5.65
N ASN A 229 11.16 10.52 -5.87
CA ASN A 229 12.56 10.19 -6.15
C ASN A 229 12.70 9.10 -7.24
N THR A 230 12.18 9.37 -8.44
CA THR A 230 12.19 8.41 -9.54
C THR A 230 13.60 7.93 -9.89
N LYS A 231 14.58 8.84 -9.90
CA LYS A 231 15.96 8.55 -10.32
C LYS A 231 16.62 7.51 -9.41
N ASP A 232 16.51 7.68 -8.10
CA ASP A 232 17.16 6.76 -7.16
C ASP A 232 16.40 5.44 -7.03
N VAL A 233 15.07 5.45 -7.25
CA VAL A 233 14.28 4.21 -7.39
C VAL A 233 14.75 3.40 -8.59
N VAL A 234 14.91 4.05 -9.74
CA VAL A 234 15.46 3.42 -10.95
C VAL A 234 16.86 2.87 -10.70
N ALA A 235 17.75 3.67 -10.11
CA ALA A 235 19.09 3.22 -9.76
C ALA A 235 19.06 1.97 -8.87
N SER A 236 18.20 1.94 -7.84
CA SER A 236 18.04 0.78 -6.97
C SER A 236 17.60 -0.50 -7.70
N ILE A 237 16.71 -0.37 -8.71
CA ILE A 237 16.26 -1.48 -9.55
C ILE A 237 17.40 -1.96 -10.46
N MET A 238 18.12 -1.03 -11.09
CA MET A 238 19.20 -1.33 -12.03
C MET A 238 20.44 -1.90 -11.33
N ASP A 239 20.70 -1.47 -10.10
CA ASP A 239 21.77 -1.99 -9.23
C ASP A 239 21.34 -3.28 -8.51
N GLU A 240 20.15 -3.81 -8.81
CA GLU A 240 19.59 -5.04 -8.26
C GLU A 240 19.56 -5.12 -6.71
N ARG A 241 19.45 -3.98 -6.01
CA ARG A 241 19.58 -3.92 -4.55
C ARG A 241 18.53 -4.75 -3.81
N VAL A 242 17.32 -4.85 -4.39
CA VAL A 242 16.20 -5.66 -3.89
C VAL A 242 15.78 -6.73 -4.90
N CYS A 243 15.76 -6.41 -6.18
CA CYS A 243 15.44 -7.34 -7.26
C CYS A 243 15.99 -6.81 -8.58
N GLY A 244 16.29 -7.71 -9.52
CA GLY A 244 16.70 -7.32 -10.86
C GLY A 244 15.57 -6.71 -11.71
N PRO A 245 15.93 -5.98 -12.79
CA PRO A 245 14.98 -5.31 -13.69
C PRO A 245 13.85 -6.20 -14.22
N GLU A 246 14.17 -7.43 -14.64
CA GLU A 246 13.19 -8.36 -15.21
C GLU A 246 12.17 -8.79 -14.16
N VAL A 247 12.64 -9.08 -12.94
CA VAL A 247 11.77 -9.47 -11.82
C VAL A 247 10.88 -8.29 -11.43
N PHE A 248 11.44 -7.08 -11.38
CA PHE A 248 10.66 -5.87 -11.12
C PHE A 248 9.53 -5.70 -12.13
N VAL A 249 9.83 -5.79 -13.43
CA VAL A 249 8.86 -5.65 -14.51
C VAL A 249 7.78 -6.74 -14.43
N GLU A 250 8.18 -8.01 -14.27
CA GLU A 250 7.24 -9.12 -14.15
C GLU A 250 6.28 -8.96 -12.97
N ARG A 251 6.80 -8.56 -11.80
CA ARG A 251 5.99 -8.35 -10.59
C ARG A 251 5.07 -7.13 -10.72
N THR A 252 5.55 -6.07 -11.35
CA THR A 252 4.75 -4.87 -11.62
C THR A 252 3.59 -5.19 -12.55
N ILE A 253 3.82 -5.94 -13.63
CA ILE A 253 2.75 -6.37 -14.54
C ILE A 253 1.77 -7.30 -13.82
N ALA A 254 2.28 -8.25 -13.03
CA ALA A 254 1.46 -9.19 -12.29
C ALA A 254 0.54 -8.53 -11.26
N ARG A 255 0.85 -7.32 -10.76
CA ARG A 255 -0.04 -6.54 -9.88
C ARG A 255 -1.36 -6.14 -10.54
N MET A 256 -1.42 -6.02 -11.87
CA MET A 256 -2.64 -5.60 -12.56
C MET A 256 -3.69 -6.70 -12.63
N ALA A 257 -3.29 -7.97 -12.73
CA ALA A 257 -4.22 -9.07 -12.95
C ALA A 257 -5.24 -9.25 -11.80
N PRO A 258 -4.84 -9.30 -10.50
CA PRO A 258 -5.82 -9.44 -9.43
C PRO A 258 -6.77 -8.24 -9.34
N LEU A 259 -6.36 -7.03 -9.73
CA LEU A 259 -7.19 -5.82 -9.71
C LEU A 259 -8.45 -5.96 -10.60
N ALA A 260 -8.37 -6.74 -11.68
CA ALA A 260 -9.54 -7.06 -12.50
C ALA A 260 -10.56 -7.95 -11.75
N ASP A 261 -10.10 -8.79 -10.84
CA ASP A 261 -10.84 -9.92 -10.27
C ASP A 261 -11.17 -9.79 -8.78
N LEU A 262 -10.67 -8.76 -8.08
CA LEU A 262 -10.90 -8.56 -6.64
C LEU A 262 -12.37 -8.56 -6.21
N LYS A 263 -13.30 -8.15 -7.08
CA LYS A 263 -14.76 -8.25 -6.80
C LYS A 263 -15.32 -9.67 -6.80
N LEU A 264 -14.59 -10.64 -7.37
CA LEU A 264 -14.95 -12.06 -7.38
C LEU A 264 -14.51 -12.75 -6.09
N ILE A 265 -13.65 -12.12 -5.29
CA ILE A 265 -13.37 -12.59 -3.94
C ILE A 265 -14.67 -12.44 -3.14
N ARG A 266 -15.27 -13.59 -2.80
CA ARG A 266 -16.58 -13.70 -2.12
C ARG A 266 -16.67 -12.87 -0.82
N ARG A 267 -15.54 -12.58 -0.19
CA ARG A 267 -15.43 -11.72 1.00
C ARG A 267 -15.33 -10.23 0.70
N LEU A 268 -15.10 -9.83 -0.55
CA LEU A 268 -15.02 -8.43 -0.99
C LEU A 268 -16.21 -8.03 -1.90
N SER A 269 -17.07 -8.99 -2.26
CA SER A 269 -18.19 -8.79 -3.18
C SER A 269 -19.35 -7.93 -2.64
N HIS A 270 -19.40 -7.68 -1.34
CA HIS A 270 -20.42 -6.85 -0.69
C HIS A 270 -20.05 -5.37 -0.61
N PHE A 271 -18.76 -5.03 -0.78
CA PHE A 271 -18.30 -3.65 -0.73
C PHE A 271 -18.74 -2.88 -1.98
N GLY A 272 -19.00 -1.58 -1.78
CA GLY A 272 -19.25 -0.64 -2.86
C GLY A 272 -18.19 -0.77 -3.95
N PRO A 273 -18.57 -0.66 -5.23
CA PRO A 273 -17.62 -0.85 -6.29
C PRO A 273 -16.77 0.43 -6.42
N VAL A 274 -15.47 0.31 -6.71
CA VAL A 274 -14.66 1.18 -7.60
C VAL A 274 -13.39 1.78 -7.04
N THR A 275 -13.36 2.41 -5.88
CA THR A 275 -12.30 3.41 -5.64
C THR A 275 -10.92 2.77 -5.45
N VAL A 276 -10.82 1.78 -4.57
CA VAL A 276 -9.52 1.20 -4.20
C VAL A 276 -8.80 0.54 -5.36
N GLU A 277 -9.50 -0.30 -6.14
CA GLU A 277 -8.88 -0.96 -7.30
C GLU A 277 -8.48 0.04 -8.37
N VAL A 278 -9.30 1.07 -8.59
CA VAL A 278 -9.01 2.10 -9.59
C VAL A 278 -7.81 2.95 -9.17
N THR A 279 -7.72 3.30 -7.89
CA THR A 279 -6.55 4.00 -7.34
C THR A 279 -5.30 3.11 -7.40
N SER A 280 -5.42 1.83 -7.06
CA SER A 280 -4.33 0.85 -7.16
C SER A 280 -3.81 0.69 -8.60
N MET A 281 -4.73 0.61 -9.57
CA MET A 281 -4.35 0.59 -10.99
C MET A 281 -3.65 1.90 -11.39
N ARG A 282 -4.13 3.04 -10.89
CA ARG A 282 -3.52 4.34 -11.18
C ARG A 282 -2.08 4.36 -10.67
N HIS A 283 -1.83 3.90 -9.46
CA HIS A 283 -0.49 3.78 -8.91
C HIS A 283 0.41 2.91 -9.81
N VAL A 284 -0.04 1.73 -10.25
CA VAL A 284 0.74 0.89 -11.16
C VAL A 284 1.05 1.60 -12.48
N VAL A 285 0.07 2.26 -13.09
CA VAL A 285 0.24 2.99 -14.36
C VAL A 285 1.20 4.17 -14.20
N GLN A 286 1.01 4.99 -13.17
CA GLN A 286 1.86 6.18 -12.92
C GLN A 286 3.30 5.78 -12.59
N THR A 287 3.49 4.81 -11.70
CA THR A 287 4.81 4.27 -11.38
C THR A 287 5.49 3.71 -12.61
N THR A 288 4.77 2.95 -13.46
CA THR A 288 5.31 2.46 -14.73
C THR A 288 5.76 3.63 -15.60
N GLN A 289 4.93 4.66 -15.75
CA GLN A 289 5.25 5.86 -16.55
C GLN A 289 6.53 6.56 -16.06
N TYR A 290 6.63 6.87 -14.77
CA TYR A 290 7.82 7.52 -14.21
C TYR A 290 9.09 6.72 -14.48
N ILE A 291 9.02 5.39 -14.32
CA ILE A 291 10.17 4.51 -14.47
C ILE A 291 10.62 4.39 -15.93
N ILE A 292 9.69 4.22 -16.88
CA ILE A 292 10.06 4.08 -18.31
C ILE A 292 10.53 5.39 -18.93
N GLU A 293 10.09 6.53 -18.40
CA GLU A 293 10.57 7.86 -18.81
C GLU A 293 12.01 8.10 -18.31
N ALA A 294 12.35 7.53 -17.14
CA ALA A 294 13.66 7.68 -16.52
C ALA A 294 14.72 6.67 -17.02
N GLU A 295 14.32 5.45 -17.42
CA GLU A 295 15.26 4.38 -17.83
C GLU A 295 14.82 3.62 -19.10
N PRO A 296 15.52 3.81 -20.23
CA PRO A 296 15.21 3.14 -21.50
C PRO A 296 15.23 1.61 -21.44
N LEU A 297 16.10 0.98 -20.65
CA LEU A 297 16.13 -0.48 -20.56
C LEU A 297 14.84 -1.03 -19.93
N LEU A 298 14.36 -0.37 -18.87
CA LEU A 298 13.09 -0.75 -18.23
C LEU A 298 11.92 -0.55 -19.19
N HIS A 299 11.93 0.52 -19.98
CA HIS A 299 10.95 0.69 -21.06
C HIS A 299 10.97 -0.51 -22.02
N GLU A 300 12.13 -0.92 -22.52
CA GLU A 300 12.26 -2.07 -23.41
C GLU A 300 11.71 -3.36 -22.76
N LEU A 301 12.03 -3.61 -21.50
CA LEU A 301 11.55 -4.79 -20.76
C LEU A 301 10.02 -4.79 -20.59
N PHE A 302 9.41 -3.65 -20.24
CA PHE A 302 7.95 -3.53 -20.16
C PHE A 302 7.27 -3.78 -21.52
N MET A 303 7.91 -3.37 -22.62
CA MET A 303 7.44 -3.62 -23.97
C MET A 303 7.52 -5.11 -24.33
N GLN A 304 8.66 -5.74 -24.07
CA GLN A 304 8.89 -7.17 -24.34
C GLN A 304 7.95 -8.09 -23.54
N LYS A 305 7.47 -7.64 -22.37
CA LYS A 305 6.59 -8.41 -21.47
C LYS A 305 5.09 -8.08 -21.65
N ASP A 306 4.70 -7.40 -22.73
CA ASP A 306 3.31 -7.06 -23.04
C ASP A 306 2.57 -6.32 -21.90
N ALA A 307 3.26 -5.42 -21.19
CA ALA A 307 2.69 -4.69 -20.07
C ALA A 307 1.44 -3.87 -20.45
N PHE A 308 1.55 -3.06 -21.50
CA PHE A 308 0.49 -2.13 -21.90
C PHE A 308 -0.77 -2.82 -22.46
N PRO A 309 -0.67 -3.87 -23.30
CA PRO A 309 -1.82 -4.70 -23.63
C PRO A 309 -2.51 -5.27 -22.39
N THR A 310 -1.71 -5.75 -21.42
CA THR A 310 -2.23 -6.27 -20.14
C THR A 310 -2.97 -5.20 -19.36
N TYR A 311 -2.40 -4.00 -19.24
CA TYR A 311 -3.00 -2.88 -18.50
C TYR A 311 -4.34 -2.46 -19.13
N ILE A 312 -4.38 -2.32 -20.45
CA ILE A 312 -5.61 -2.00 -21.19
C ILE A 312 -6.66 -3.10 -21.03
N GLY A 313 -6.26 -4.38 -21.10
CA GLY A 313 -7.17 -5.50 -20.90
C GLY A 313 -7.83 -5.47 -19.52
N VAL A 314 -7.07 -5.16 -18.47
CA VAL A 314 -7.57 -5.01 -17.09
C VAL A 314 -8.53 -3.82 -16.98
N VAL A 315 -8.13 -2.64 -17.47
CA VAL A 315 -8.96 -1.43 -17.45
C VAL A 315 -10.29 -1.66 -18.18
N ALA A 316 -10.25 -2.32 -19.34
CA ALA A 316 -11.44 -2.61 -20.14
C ALA A 316 -12.35 -3.66 -19.49
N THR A 317 -11.76 -4.67 -18.85
CA THR A 317 -12.51 -5.68 -18.08
C THR A 317 -13.29 -5.01 -16.96
N ILE A 318 -12.65 -4.09 -16.23
CA ILE A 318 -13.29 -3.32 -15.17
C ILE A 318 -14.39 -2.42 -15.75
N ALA A 319 -14.12 -1.72 -16.85
CA ALA A 319 -15.12 -0.91 -17.57
C ALA A 319 -16.35 -1.69 -18.02
N ALA A 320 -16.18 -2.90 -18.56
CA ALA A 320 -17.29 -3.76 -18.94
C ALA A 320 -18.08 -4.28 -17.72
N LYS A 321 -17.38 -4.64 -16.64
CA LYS A 321 -18.00 -5.05 -15.36
C LYS A 321 -18.81 -3.90 -14.74
N TYR A 322 -18.38 -2.65 -14.93
CA TYR A 322 -19.12 -1.47 -14.47
C TYR A 322 -20.40 -1.21 -15.24
N ASP A 323 -20.31 -1.26 -16.57
CA ASP A 323 -21.44 -0.98 -17.46
C ASP A 323 -22.59 -2.00 -17.25
N SER A 324 -22.25 -3.28 -17.07
CA SER A 324 -23.22 -4.37 -16.89
C SER A 324 -23.92 -4.39 -15.52
N ARG A 325 -23.19 -4.18 -14.42
CA ARG A 325 -23.71 -4.45 -13.06
C ARG A 325 -24.18 -3.21 -12.32
N THR A 326 -23.54 -2.06 -12.56
CA THR A 326 -23.93 -0.77 -11.95
C THR A 326 -25.29 -0.33 -12.49
N MET A 327 -25.55 -0.53 -13.79
CA MET A 327 -26.88 -0.30 -14.35
C MET A 327 -27.95 -1.19 -13.73
N GLY A 328 -27.68 -2.49 -13.56
CA GLY A 328 -28.67 -3.43 -12.99
C GLY A 328 -28.97 -3.16 -11.51
N LEU A 329 -27.94 -2.93 -10.68
CA LEU A 329 -28.12 -2.72 -9.24
C LEU A 329 -28.67 -1.34 -8.89
N LEU A 330 -28.28 -0.30 -9.63
CA LEU A 330 -28.77 1.05 -9.37
C LEU A 330 -30.22 1.23 -9.80
N MET A 331 -30.67 0.54 -10.85
CA MET A 331 -32.09 0.46 -11.18
C MET A 331 -32.91 -0.28 -10.11
N LEU A 332 -32.30 -1.20 -9.36
CA LEU A 332 -32.98 -1.97 -8.30
C LEU A 332 -32.99 -1.27 -6.94
N ARG A 333 -31.98 -0.44 -6.61
CA ARG A 333 -31.80 0.12 -5.25
C ARG A 333 -32.48 1.46 -4.99
N ARG A 334 -33.14 2.09 -5.97
CA ARG A 334 -33.76 3.43 -5.83
C ARG A 334 -32.81 4.47 -5.20
N GLU A 335 -31.50 4.37 -5.47
CA GLU A 335 -30.57 5.43 -5.05
C GLU A 335 -30.91 6.73 -5.82
N PRO A 336 -30.73 7.92 -5.22
CA PRO A 336 -30.93 9.18 -5.93
C PRO A 336 -30.02 9.25 -7.16
N ALA A 337 -30.57 9.70 -8.29
CA ALA A 337 -29.84 9.85 -9.55
C ALA A 337 -28.53 10.65 -9.38
N GLU A 338 -28.52 11.66 -8.50
CA GLU A 338 -27.33 12.45 -8.19
C GLU A 338 -26.19 11.66 -7.53
N ALA A 339 -26.51 10.72 -6.63
CA ALA A 339 -25.50 9.88 -5.96
C ALA A 339 -24.87 8.90 -6.96
N ILE A 340 -25.70 8.38 -7.86
CA ILE A 340 -25.31 7.52 -8.98
C ILE A 340 -24.39 8.28 -9.93
N MET A 341 -24.80 9.47 -10.36
CA MET A 341 -24.04 10.30 -11.29
C MET A 341 -22.72 10.79 -10.68
N ARG A 342 -22.68 11.10 -9.38
CA ARG A 342 -21.42 11.41 -8.67
C ARG A 342 -20.45 10.23 -8.68
N ARG A 343 -20.93 9.01 -8.34
CA ARG A 343 -20.09 7.79 -8.38
C ARG A 343 -19.60 7.48 -9.79
N TRP A 344 -20.47 7.64 -10.79
CA TRP A 344 -20.14 7.42 -12.19
C TRP A 344 -19.15 8.46 -12.76
N ASN A 345 -19.31 9.73 -12.39
CA ASN A 345 -18.36 10.79 -12.76
C ASN A 345 -17.00 10.58 -12.09
N GLY A 346 -16.95 10.24 -10.81
CA GLY A 346 -15.70 9.92 -10.11
C GLY A 346 -14.93 8.78 -10.79
N TYR A 347 -15.66 7.77 -11.28
CA TYR A 347 -15.08 6.68 -12.06
C TYR A 347 -14.49 7.13 -13.40
N ILE A 348 -15.21 7.94 -14.17
CA ILE A 348 -14.74 8.46 -15.46
C ILE A 348 -13.49 9.31 -15.28
N VAL A 349 -13.53 10.23 -14.32
CA VAL A 349 -12.39 11.08 -13.96
C VAL A 349 -11.19 10.24 -13.57
N ALA A 350 -11.40 9.06 -13.00
CA ALA A 350 -10.30 8.18 -12.61
C ALA A 350 -9.73 7.34 -13.76
N ILE A 351 -10.56 6.81 -14.68
CA ILE A 351 -10.09 5.90 -15.73
C ILE A 351 -9.62 6.62 -17.01
N VAL A 352 -10.23 7.75 -17.38
CA VAL A 352 -9.84 8.47 -18.60
C VAL A 352 -8.35 8.85 -18.56
N PRO A 353 -7.81 9.45 -17.48
CA PRO A 353 -6.38 9.77 -17.40
C PRO A 353 -5.50 8.53 -17.47
N MET A 354 -5.87 7.44 -16.80
CA MET A 354 -5.10 6.18 -16.88
C MET A 354 -5.07 5.63 -18.31
N SER A 355 -6.20 5.66 -19.01
CA SER A 355 -6.28 5.17 -20.39
C SER A 355 -5.45 6.03 -21.33
N SER A 356 -5.41 7.35 -21.11
CA SER A 356 -4.54 8.28 -21.84
C SER A 356 -3.07 8.00 -21.57
N ALA A 357 -2.68 7.85 -20.30
CA ALA A 357 -1.30 7.53 -19.92
C ALA A 357 -0.86 6.20 -20.54
N ILE A 358 -1.68 5.15 -20.46
CA ILE A 358 -1.34 3.86 -21.09
C ILE A 358 -1.20 4.01 -22.61
N PHE A 359 -2.06 4.82 -23.25
CA PHE A 359 -1.95 5.08 -24.67
C PHE A 359 -0.65 5.82 -25.03
N GLU A 360 -0.29 6.87 -24.29
CA GLU A 360 0.94 7.63 -24.49
C GLU A 360 2.19 6.75 -24.34
N MET A 361 2.23 5.94 -23.27
CA MET A 361 3.32 4.98 -23.07
C MET A 361 3.40 3.94 -24.20
N SER A 362 2.27 3.65 -24.86
CA SER A 362 2.21 2.68 -25.96
C SER A 362 2.56 3.24 -27.35
N LEU A 363 2.81 4.54 -27.50
CA LEU A 363 3.10 5.15 -28.80
C LEU A 363 4.41 4.64 -29.44
N SER A 364 5.24 3.94 -28.67
CA SER A 364 6.45 3.23 -29.10
C SER A 364 6.18 1.83 -29.72
N PHE A 365 4.94 1.31 -29.70
CA PHE A 365 4.62 -0.01 -30.25
C PHE A 365 4.47 -0.03 -31.78
N PRO A 366 4.57 -1.23 -32.40
CA PRO A 366 4.11 -1.45 -33.76
C PRO A 366 2.68 -0.94 -33.97
N ARG A 367 2.44 -0.34 -35.14
CA ARG A 367 1.18 0.32 -35.50
C ARG A 367 -0.07 -0.56 -35.30
N SER A 368 0.05 -1.87 -35.46
CA SER A 368 -1.03 -2.85 -35.24
C SER A 368 -1.45 -2.93 -33.77
N THR A 369 -0.51 -2.90 -32.83
CA THR A 369 -0.78 -2.90 -31.39
C THR A 369 -1.44 -1.58 -30.98
N VAL A 370 -0.91 -0.44 -31.46
CA VAL A 370 -1.51 0.88 -31.21
C VAL A 370 -2.94 0.94 -31.76
N GLN A 371 -3.21 0.38 -32.93
CA GLN A 371 -4.56 0.29 -33.51
C GLN A 371 -5.51 -0.57 -32.66
N ASN A 372 -5.05 -1.72 -32.18
CA ASN A 372 -5.85 -2.58 -31.30
C ASN A 372 -6.17 -1.89 -29.97
N MET A 373 -5.19 -1.21 -29.37
CA MET A 373 -5.38 -0.40 -28.16
C MET A 373 -6.35 0.76 -28.38
N THR A 374 -6.21 1.48 -29.50
CA THR A 374 -7.10 2.57 -29.88
C THR A 374 -8.53 2.07 -30.05
N ALA A 375 -8.73 0.95 -30.74
CA ALA A 375 -10.05 0.35 -30.94
C ALA A 375 -10.69 -0.06 -29.60
N LEU A 376 -9.88 -0.57 -28.67
CA LEU A 376 -10.34 -1.03 -27.37
C LEU A 376 -10.71 0.16 -26.45
N ILE A 377 -9.89 1.21 -26.42
CA ILE A 377 -10.19 2.48 -25.72
C ILE A 377 -11.43 3.14 -26.33
N ALA A 378 -11.51 3.25 -27.66
CA ALA A 378 -12.67 3.80 -28.34
C ALA A 378 -13.95 3.00 -28.05
N GLY A 379 -13.86 1.68 -27.97
CA GLY A 379 -14.96 0.81 -27.58
C GLY A 379 -15.43 1.06 -26.14
N VAL A 380 -14.50 1.26 -25.20
CA VAL A 380 -14.81 1.61 -23.80
C VAL A 380 -15.51 2.98 -23.73
N LEU A 381 -14.92 4.00 -24.37
CA LEU A 381 -15.47 5.37 -24.38
C LEU A 381 -16.84 5.45 -25.06
N SER A 382 -17.03 4.73 -26.18
CA SER A 382 -18.31 4.67 -26.90
C SER A 382 -19.42 4.06 -26.04
N ARG A 383 -19.13 2.94 -25.34
CA ARG A 383 -20.07 2.34 -24.38
C ARG A 383 -20.45 3.32 -23.29
N TRP A 384 -19.49 4.06 -22.73
CA TRP A 384 -19.76 5.05 -21.69
C TRP A 384 -20.59 6.23 -22.19
N GLN A 385 -20.29 6.77 -23.36
CA GLN A 385 -21.09 7.85 -23.96
C GLN A 385 -22.53 7.40 -24.18
N HIS A 386 -22.73 6.17 -24.65
CA HIS A 386 -24.05 5.61 -24.84
C HIS A 386 -24.81 5.44 -23.51
N THR A 387 -24.14 4.97 -22.47
CA THR A 387 -24.71 4.85 -21.11
C THR A 387 -25.07 6.22 -20.53
N ALA A 388 -24.23 7.25 -20.72
CA ALA A 388 -24.50 8.63 -20.32
C ALA A 388 -25.75 9.20 -21.00
N ARG A 389 -25.90 8.94 -22.31
CA ARG A 389 -27.05 9.40 -23.10
C ARG A 389 -28.35 8.75 -22.63
N ARG A 390 -28.32 7.44 -22.32
CA ARG A 390 -29.48 6.74 -21.73
C ARG A 390 -29.92 7.41 -20.42
N TRP A 391 -28.99 7.80 -19.55
CA TRP A 391 -29.33 8.49 -18.30
C TRP A 391 -29.99 9.85 -18.49
N ARG A 392 -29.41 10.70 -19.36
CA ARG A 392 -30.02 12.00 -19.66
C ARG A 392 -31.46 11.86 -20.17
N SER A 393 -31.77 10.78 -20.90
CA SER A 393 -33.12 10.53 -21.40
C SER A 393 -34.12 10.04 -20.33
N VAL A 394 -33.64 9.45 -19.23
CA VAL A 394 -34.47 8.98 -18.11
C VAL A 394 -34.79 10.15 -17.17
N ASP A 395 -33.81 11.03 -16.90
CA ASP A 395 -33.99 12.21 -16.04
C ASP A 395 -34.96 13.24 -16.63
N THR A 396 -35.06 13.32 -17.96
CA THR A 396 -36.00 14.23 -18.65
C THR A 396 -37.44 13.73 -18.74
N ARG A 397 -37.73 12.51 -18.24
CA ARG A 397 -39.06 11.86 -18.34
C ARG A 397 -39.74 11.63 -16.98
N GLY A 398 -39.08 11.97 -15.88
CA GLY A 398 -39.71 12.15 -14.56
C GLY A 398 -39.90 13.63 -14.29
#